data_AF-A0A7Y3GR01-F1
#
_entry.id   AF-A0A7Y3GR01-F1
#
_cell.length_a   1.000
_cell.length_b   1.000
_cell.length_c   1.000
_cell.angle_alpha   90.00
_cell.angle_beta   90.00
_cell.angle_gamma   90.00
#
_symmetry.space_group_name_H-M   'P 1'
#
loop_
_entity.id
_entity.type
_entity.pdbx_description
1 polymer ?
#
loop_
_entity_poly.entity_id
_entity_poly.type
_entity_poly.pdbx_seq_one_letter_code
_entity_poly.pdbx_strand_id
1 'polypeptide(L)'
;MTSFSIKLLSFIIALNVLTACKNTKQLPDPLEAGWQGQSVCEVLQDTKELRVLKCTFPPNVGHEKHYHAPHFGYTINGSTFKITDQNGTREVNVPSNYSFSNDTIVEHEVLNIGDSTAVFLIVEYK
;
A
#
# COMPACT_ATOMS: atom_id res chain seq x y z
N MET A 1 -3.84 33.30 -49.94
CA MET A 1 -4.69 32.62 -48.93
C MET A 1 -4.08 31.30 -48.42
N THR A 2 -2.75 31.18 -48.35
CA THR A 2 -2.07 29.91 -47.98
C THR A 2 -1.32 30.00 -46.65
N SER A 3 -0.91 31.20 -46.22
CA SER A 3 -0.15 31.43 -44.97
C SER A 3 -1.04 31.39 -43.70
N PHE A 4 -2.30 31.78 -43.80
CA PHE A 4 -3.22 31.85 -42.65
C PHE A 4 -3.61 30.46 -42.12
N SER A 5 -3.80 29.49 -43.03
CA SER A 5 -4.14 28.10 -42.68
C SER A 5 -2.98 27.34 -42.02
N ILE A 6 -1.73 27.69 -42.31
CA ILE A 6 -0.55 27.05 -41.70
C ILE A 6 -0.38 27.51 -40.25
N LYS A 7 -0.59 28.79 -39.95
CA LYS A 7 -0.52 29.31 -38.57
C LYS A 7 -1.62 28.76 -37.66
N LEU A 8 -2.82 28.52 -38.21
CA LEU A 8 -3.94 27.95 -37.45
C LEU A 8 -3.72 26.46 -37.13
N LEU A 9 -3.10 25.71 -38.04
CA LEU A 9 -2.77 24.30 -37.84
C LEU A 9 -1.62 24.11 -36.82
N SER A 10 -0.63 25.00 -36.81
CA SER A 10 0.45 24.99 -35.81
C SER A 10 -0.02 25.31 -34.38
N PHE A 11 -1.10 26.08 -34.22
CA PHE A 11 -1.66 26.41 -32.90
C PHE A 11 -2.44 25.25 -32.28
N ILE A 12 -3.11 24.43 -33.10
CA ILE A 12 -3.90 23.27 -32.64
C ILE A 12 -3.00 22.10 -32.20
N ILE A 13 -1.81 21.95 -32.81
CA ILE A 13 -0.84 20.91 -32.44
C ILE A 13 -0.15 21.25 -31.10
N ALA A 14 0.09 22.52 -30.81
CA ALA A 14 0.70 22.96 -29.55
C ALA A 14 -0.23 22.79 -28.33
N LEU A 15 -1.55 22.79 -28.52
CA LEU A 15 -2.53 22.71 -27.42
C LEU A 15 -2.76 21.28 -26.91
N ASN A 16 -2.38 20.25 -27.67
CA ASN A 16 -2.59 18.84 -27.30
C ASN A 16 -1.43 18.21 -26.51
N VAL A 17 -0.33 18.94 -26.26
CA VAL A 17 0.86 18.39 -25.58
C VAL A 17 0.80 18.54 -24.05
N LEU A 18 -0.19 19.24 -23.50
CA LEU A 18 -0.25 19.57 -22.06
C LEU A 18 -1.03 18.57 -21.17
N THR A 19 -1.65 17.51 -21.71
CA THR A 19 -2.50 16.61 -20.92
C THR A 19 -1.87 15.26 -20.55
N ALA A 20 -0.59 15.03 -20.86
CA ALA A 20 0.10 13.79 -20.52
C ALA A 20 0.79 13.81 -19.14
N CYS A 21 0.17 14.41 -18.11
CA CYS A 21 0.51 14.05 -16.74
C CYS A 21 -0.11 12.67 -16.47
N LYS A 22 0.67 11.59 -16.68
CA LYS A 22 0.34 10.30 -16.07
C LYS A 22 0.37 10.51 -14.56
N ASN A 23 -0.81 10.65 -13.95
CA ASN A 23 -0.96 10.44 -12.51
C ASN A 23 -0.52 9.00 -12.25
N THR A 24 0.73 8.80 -11.85
CA THR A 24 1.13 7.55 -11.19
C THR A 24 0.29 7.53 -9.92
N LYS A 25 -0.84 6.82 -9.93
CA LYS A 25 -1.62 6.63 -8.70
C LYS A 25 -0.65 6.07 -7.67
N GLN A 26 -0.35 6.88 -6.66
CA GLN A 26 0.38 6.42 -5.49
C GLN A 26 -0.42 5.27 -4.90
N LEU A 27 0.26 4.19 -4.52
CA LEU A 27 -0.41 3.09 -3.84
C LEU A 27 -1.10 3.63 -2.58
N PRO A 28 -2.22 3.02 -2.14
CA PRO A 28 -2.84 3.39 -0.89
C PRO A 28 -1.90 3.11 0.28
N ASP A 29 -2.09 3.84 1.38
CA ASP A 29 -1.47 3.50 2.67
C ASP A 29 -2.16 2.25 3.28
N PRO A 30 -1.65 1.67 4.38
CA PRO A 30 -2.21 0.44 4.93
C PRO A 30 -3.63 0.58 5.49
N LEU A 31 -4.06 1.78 5.89
CA LEU A 31 -5.41 2.04 6.42
C LEU A 31 -6.43 2.17 5.28
N GLU A 32 -6.07 2.84 4.20
CA GLU A 32 -6.88 2.95 2.99
C GLU A 32 -6.92 1.61 2.24
N ALA A 33 -5.79 0.91 2.20
CA ALA A 33 -5.69 -0.41 1.63
C ALA A 33 -6.57 -1.39 2.42
N GLY A 34 -7.30 -2.23 1.70
CA GLY A 34 -8.18 -3.23 2.27
C GLY A 34 -7.93 -4.60 1.67
N TRP A 35 -8.92 -5.45 1.77
CA TRP A 35 -9.01 -6.70 1.03
C TRP A 35 -10.37 -6.78 0.36
N GLN A 36 -10.38 -6.79 -0.98
CA GLN A 36 -11.62 -6.86 -1.75
C GLN A 36 -12.60 -5.73 -1.37
N GLY A 37 -12.07 -4.53 -1.17
CA GLY A 37 -12.83 -3.35 -0.76
C GLY A 37 -13.31 -3.34 0.70
N GLN A 38 -12.91 -4.30 1.54
CA GLN A 38 -13.17 -4.30 2.98
C GLN A 38 -11.94 -3.83 3.76
N SER A 39 -12.15 -3.01 4.79
CA SER A 39 -11.05 -2.60 5.67
C SER A 39 -10.55 -3.78 6.49
N VAL A 40 -9.23 -3.91 6.61
CA VAL A 40 -8.54 -4.94 7.42
C VAL A 40 -7.77 -4.36 8.60
N CYS A 41 -7.66 -3.03 8.66
CA CYS A 41 -6.96 -2.28 9.70
C CYS A 41 -7.88 -1.23 10.31
N GLU A 42 -7.83 -1.07 11.62
CA GLU A 42 -8.51 0.01 12.34
C GLU A 42 -7.51 0.89 13.08
N VAL A 43 -7.85 2.18 13.23
CA VAL A 43 -7.03 3.14 13.97
C VAL A 43 -7.23 2.94 15.46
N LEU A 44 -6.14 2.66 16.18
CA LEU A 44 -6.14 2.64 17.65
C LEU A 44 -5.73 4.00 18.23
N GLN A 45 -4.80 4.68 17.58
CA GLN A 45 -4.30 5.99 18.00
C GLN A 45 -3.83 6.76 16.77
N ASP A 46 -4.16 8.06 16.73
CA ASP A 46 -3.68 8.95 15.68
C ASP A 46 -3.29 10.30 16.28
N THR A 47 -2.01 10.64 16.18
CA THR A 47 -1.42 11.85 16.76
C THR A 47 -0.73 12.68 15.68
N LYS A 48 -0.02 13.75 16.07
CA LYS A 48 0.79 14.51 15.11
C LYS A 48 2.09 13.79 14.78
N GLU A 49 2.59 12.97 15.70
CA GLU A 49 3.89 12.31 15.64
C GLU A 49 3.82 10.90 15.05
N LEU A 50 2.73 10.17 15.31
CA LEU A 50 2.56 8.79 14.88
C LEU A 50 1.09 8.37 14.74
N ARG A 51 0.88 7.27 14.01
CA ARG A 51 -0.38 6.52 13.91
C ARG A 51 -0.15 5.08 14.35
N VAL A 52 -1.09 4.52 15.10
CA VAL A 52 -1.11 3.11 15.48
C VAL A 52 -2.35 2.44 14.89
N LEU A 53 -2.13 1.38 14.12
CA LEU A 53 -3.16 0.56 13.51
C LEU A 53 -3.19 -0.82 14.14
N LYS A 54 -4.39 -1.41 14.28
CA LYS A 54 -4.56 -2.84 14.49
C LYS A 54 -5.08 -3.48 13.21
N CYS A 55 -4.28 -4.37 12.63
CA CYS A 55 -4.65 -5.09 11.42
C CYS A 55 -4.98 -6.54 11.73
N THR A 56 -6.11 -7.04 11.20
CA THR A 56 -6.63 -8.38 11.50
C THR A 56 -6.87 -9.14 10.20
N PHE A 57 -6.23 -10.30 10.09
CA PHE A 57 -6.28 -11.12 8.87
C PHE A 57 -6.74 -12.53 9.22
N PRO A 58 -8.04 -12.85 9.09
CA PRO A 58 -8.52 -14.23 9.10
C PRO A 58 -7.85 -15.09 8.01
N PRO A 59 -7.92 -16.43 8.09
CA PRO A 59 -7.50 -17.30 7.00
C PRO A 59 -8.14 -16.88 5.67
N ASN A 60 -7.33 -16.82 4.61
CA ASN A 60 -7.71 -16.37 3.25
C ASN A 60 -8.07 -14.88 3.12
N VAL A 61 -7.82 -14.07 4.14
CA VAL A 61 -7.90 -12.62 4.07
C VAL A 61 -6.48 -12.06 3.91
N GLY A 62 -6.34 -11.12 2.99
CA GLY A 62 -5.07 -10.47 2.68
C GLY A 62 -5.10 -8.98 2.91
N HIS A 63 -4.16 -8.29 2.27
CA HIS A 63 -4.09 -6.84 2.16
C HIS A 63 -3.63 -6.55 0.74
N GLU A 64 -4.45 -5.83 -0.03
CA GLU A 64 -4.15 -5.45 -1.41
C GLU A 64 -2.82 -4.70 -1.48
N LYS A 65 -2.16 -4.73 -2.64
CA LYS A 65 -0.87 -4.07 -2.81
C LYS A 65 -0.90 -2.62 -2.32
N HIS A 66 -0.06 -2.32 -1.35
CA HIS A 66 0.01 -1.02 -0.69
C HIS A 66 1.47 -0.67 -0.34
N TYR A 67 1.69 0.54 0.15
CA TYR A 67 2.98 0.95 0.71
C TYR A 67 2.89 1.12 2.23
N HIS A 68 4.02 0.97 2.91
CA HIS A 68 4.23 1.44 4.28
C HIS A 68 5.29 2.54 4.30
N ALA A 69 5.06 3.60 5.07
CA ALA A 69 6.13 4.47 5.54
C ALA A 69 7.08 3.70 6.49
N PRO A 70 8.24 4.26 6.88
CA PRO A 70 9.03 3.70 7.96
C PRO A 70 8.16 3.40 9.18
N HIS A 71 8.23 2.18 9.70
CA HIS A 71 7.30 1.69 10.71
C HIS A 71 7.94 0.63 11.60
N PHE A 72 7.32 0.49 12.77
CA PHE A 72 7.51 -0.65 13.65
C PHE A 72 6.24 -1.51 13.63
N GLY A 73 6.39 -2.83 13.64
CA GLY A 73 5.30 -3.78 13.70
C GLY A 73 5.48 -4.78 14.84
N TYR A 74 4.37 -5.14 15.49
CA TYR A 74 4.31 -6.18 16.50
C TYR A 74 3.20 -7.18 16.19
N THR A 75 3.56 -8.45 16.11
CA THR A 75 2.62 -9.55 15.84
C THR A 75 2.04 -10.03 17.17
N ILE A 76 0.79 -9.65 17.46
CA ILE A 76 0.05 -10.17 18.62
C ILE A 76 -0.24 -11.66 18.41
N ASN A 77 -0.75 -12.02 17.23
CA ASN A 77 -0.98 -13.40 16.84
C ASN A 77 -0.48 -13.65 15.42
N GLY A 78 0.34 -14.67 15.26
CA GLY A 78 1.00 -15.04 14.01
C GLY A 78 0.19 -15.98 13.12
N SER A 79 0.62 -16.09 11.86
CA SER A 79 0.14 -17.06 10.86
C SER A 79 1.19 -17.21 9.76
N THR A 80 0.91 -18.03 8.76
CA THR A 80 1.68 -18.12 7.52
C THR A 80 1.10 -17.19 6.46
N PHE A 81 1.94 -16.33 5.89
CA PHE A 81 1.57 -15.37 4.86
C PHE A 81 2.26 -15.66 3.54
N LYS A 82 1.52 -15.54 2.45
CA LYS A 82 2.07 -15.37 1.11
C LYS A 82 2.29 -13.88 0.89
N ILE A 83 3.54 -13.47 0.74
CA ILE A 83 3.95 -12.07 0.57
C ILE A 83 4.49 -11.89 -0.84
N THR A 84 3.95 -10.92 -1.58
CA THR A 84 4.43 -10.51 -2.90
C THR A 84 4.98 -9.10 -2.83
N ASP A 85 6.26 -8.93 -3.17
CA ASP A 85 6.90 -7.63 -3.30
C ASP A 85 7.73 -7.56 -4.61
N GLN A 86 8.58 -6.54 -4.75
CA GLN A 86 9.42 -6.36 -5.94
C GLN A 86 10.39 -7.52 -6.22
N ASN A 87 10.74 -8.31 -5.20
CA ASN A 87 11.63 -9.46 -5.32
C ASN A 87 10.88 -10.76 -5.67
N GLY A 88 9.55 -10.69 -5.84
CA GLY A 88 8.69 -11.83 -6.14
C GLY A 88 7.84 -12.26 -4.95
N THR A 89 7.35 -13.49 -5.01
CA THR A 89 6.42 -14.05 -4.02
C THR A 89 7.11 -15.10 -3.16
N ARG A 90 6.87 -15.05 -1.84
CA ARG A 90 7.38 -16.03 -0.86
C ARG A 90 6.32 -16.35 0.19
N GLU A 91 6.44 -17.52 0.79
CA GLU A 91 5.67 -17.89 1.99
C GLU A 91 6.53 -17.62 3.23
N VAL A 92 5.94 -16.97 4.23
CA VAL A 92 6.62 -16.56 5.46
C VAL A 92 5.76 -16.96 6.64
N ASN A 93 6.31 -17.77 7.53
CA ASN A 93 5.72 -17.97 8.84
C ASN A 93 6.06 -16.76 9.72
N VAL A 94 5.05 -16.01 10.13
CA VAL A 94 5.21 -14.87 11.04
C VAL A 94 4.80 -15.32 12.45
N PRO A 95 5.73 -15.42 13.41
CA PRO A 95 5.42 -15.95 14.73
C PRO A 95 4.64 -14.94 15.59
N SER A 96 3.85 -15.43 16.53
CA SER A 96 3.26 -14.60 17.59
C SER A 96 4.32 -14.02 18.51
N ASN A 97 4.03 -12.86 19.11
CA ASN A 97 4.93 -12.12 20.02
C ASN A 97 6.26 -11.71 19.36
N TYR A 98 6.24 -11.48 18.05
CA TYR A 98 7.40 -11.08 17.27
C TYR A 98 7.32 -9.60 16.90
N SER A 99 8.48 -8.94 16.87
CA SER A 99 8.61 -7.55 16.44
C SER A 99 9.41 -7.47 15.15
N PHE A 100 9.05 -6.52 14.29
CA PHE A 100 9.79 -6.17 13.09
C PHE A 100 9.79 -4.66 12.88
N SER A 101 10.75 -4.17 12.11
CA SER A 101 10.81 -2.76 11.73
C SER A 101 11.36 -2.61 10.31
N ASN A 102 10.99 -1.51 9.69
CA ASN A 102 11.61 -1.07 8.45
C ASN A 102 11.82 0.43 8.50
N ASP A 103 13.05 0.87 8.23
CA ASP A 103 13.45 2.28 8.27
C ASP A 103 13.27 2.96 6.91
N THR A 104 12.78 2.21 5.91
CA THR A 104 12.53 2.68 4.54
C THR A 104 11.09 2.43 4.13
N ILE A 105 10.67 3.09 3.05
CA ILE A 105 9.38 2.79 2.41
C ILE A 105 9.45 1.40 1.78
N VAL A 106 8.42 0.60 2.03
CA VAL A 106 8.26 -0.72 1.41
C VAL A 106 6.88 -0.84 0.76
N GLU A 107 6.81 -1.66 -0.30
CA GLU A 107 5.56 -2.02 -0.96
C GLU A 107 5.39 -3.52 -0.94
N HIS A 108 4.18 -3.99 -0.62
CA HIS A 108 3.85 -5.41 -0.71
C HIS A 108 2.34 -5.64 -0.85
N GLU A 109 2.00 -6.86 -1.27
CA GLU A 109 0.67 -7.46 -1.10
C GLU A 109 0.84 -8.68 -0.21
N VAL A 110 -0.11 -8.92 0.70
CA VAL A 110 -0.07 -10.08 1.59
C VAL A 110 -1.38 -10.87 1.55
N LEU A 111 -1.29 -12.18 1.74
CA LEU A 111 -2.43 -13.07 1.93
C LEU A 111 -2.14 -14.02 3.09
N ASN A 112 -3.02 -14.06 4.09
CA ASN A 112 -2.93 -15.08 5.12
C ASN A 112 -3.34 -16.44 4.52
N ILE A 113 -2.37 -17.32 4.33
CA ILE A 113 -2.55 -18.69 3.82
C ILE A 113 -2.50 -19.75 4.93
N GLY A 114 -2.27 -19.33 6.17
CA GLY A 114 -2.32 -20.20 7.35
C GLY A 114 -3.75 -20.43 7.85
N ASP A 115 -3.84 -21.15 8.96
CA ASP A 115 -5.09 -21.59 9.59
C ASP A 115 -5.53 -20.74 10.79
N SER A 116 -4.71 -19.78 11.23
CA SER A 116 -5.00 -18.86 12.32
C SER A 116 -5.38 -17.45 11.84
N THR A 117 -6.18 -16.74 12.63
CA THR A 117 -6.37 -15.29 12.44
C THR A 117 -5.15 -14.54 12.96
N ALA A 118 -4.40 -13.90 12.06
CA ALA A 118 -3.27 -13.08 12.43
C ALA A 118 -3.72 -11.69 12.90
N VAL A 119 -3.03 -11.14 13.88
CA VAL A 119 -3.29 -9.81 14.42
C VAL A 119 -1.97 -9.07 14.61
N PHE A 120 -1.91 -7.86 14.05
CA PHE A 120 -0.72 -7.00 14.08
C PHE A 120 -1.06 -5.64 14.69
N LEU A 121 -0.10 -5.08 15.42
CA LEU A 121 -0.02 -3.66 15.67
C LEU A 121 1.02 -3.08 14.71
N ILE A 122 0.64 -2.05 13.97
CA ILE A 122 1.55 -1.31 13.09
C ILE A 122 1.63 0.12 13.62
N VAL A 123 2.86 0.58 13.88
CA VAL A 123 3.17 1.92 14.36
C VAL A 123 3.90 2.65 13.26
N GLU A 124 3.23 3.62 12.65
CA GLU A 124 3.74 4.41 11.53
C GLU A 124 4.10 5.81 12.03
N TYR A 125 5.32 6.26 11.72
CA TYR A 125 5.76 7.62 12.04
C TYR A 125 5.25 8.62 10.99
N LYS A 126 4.94 9.84 11.41
CA LYS A 126 4.45 10.92 10.54
C LYS A 126 5.53 11.97 10.23
#